data_AF-A0AAN2PLA2-F1
#
_entry.id   AF-A0AAN2PLA2-F1
#
_cell.length_a   1.000
_cell.length_b   1.000
_cell.length_c   1.000
_cell.angle_alpha   90.00
_cell.angle_beta   90.00
_cell.angle_gamma   90.00
#
_symmetry.space_group_name_H-M   'P 1'
#
loop_
_entity.id
_entity.type
_entity.pdbx_description
1 polymer ?
#
loop_
_entity_poly.entity_id
_entity_poly.type
_entity_poly.pdbx_seq_one_letter_code
_entity_poly.pdbx_strand_id
1 'polypeptide(L)'
;MFNGKISCMILTLVFMVSFTFLPGLKAEAADPVHTVISGETVESIAKTYEISAEQLMKTNGLPDDKLFAGQKLTIIQTAYIPSIYQWSERGKKNCEICEIFHRV
;
A
#
# COMPACT_ATOMS: atom_id res chain seq x y z
N MET A 1 35.46 44.65 22.17
CA MET A 1 34.63 45.13 21.04
C MET A 1 34.51 44.01 20.00
N PHE A 2 33.75 42.95 20.28
CA PHE A 2 33.38 41.99 19.24
C PHE A 2 32.21 42.60 18.49
N ASN A 3 32.57 43.42 17.51
CA ASN A 3 31.70 44.29 16.75
C ASN A 3 30.56 43.49 16.10
N GLY A 4 29.32 43.99 16.22
CA GLY A 4 28.05 43.30 15.94
C GLY A 4 27.86 42.64 14.55
N LYS A 5 28.84 42.74 13.65
CA LYS A 5 28.90 41.99 12.39
C LYS A 5 29.08 40.48 12.60
N ILE A 6 29.88 40.08 13.60
CA ILE A 6 30.15 38.66 13.88
C ILE A 6 28.90 37.98 14.47
N SER A 7 28.16 38.71 15.31
CA SER A 7 26.89 38.25 15.90
C SER A 7 25.82 37.99 14.82
N CYS A 8 25.71 38.87 13.83
CA CYS A 8 24.76 38.72 12.72
C CYS A 8 25.12 37.56 11.77
N MET A 9 26.41 37.39 11.44
CA MET A 9 26.86 36.27 10.59
C MET A 9 26.66 34.90 11.25
N ILE A 10 26.85 34.80 12.57
CA ILE A 10 26.64 33.53 13.29
C ILE A 10 25.14 33.22 13.36
N LEU A 11 24.29 34.23 13.56
CA LEU A 11 22.83 34.04 13.60
C LEU A 11 22.27 33.58 12.24
N THR A 12 22.75 34.16 11.14
CA THR A 12 22.32 33.77 9.78
C THR A 12 22.86 32.41 9.39
N LEU A 13 24.08 32.05 9.81
CA LEU A 13 24.62 30.70 9.59
C LEU A 13 23.82 29.63 10.34
N VAL A 14 23.46 29.86 11.62
CA VAL A 14 22.63 28.92 12.39
C VAL A 14 21.22 28.79 11.80
N PHE A 15 20.65 29.88 11.28
CA PHE A 15 19.33 29.89 10.64
C PHE A 15 19.34 29.17 9.27
N MET A 16 20.39 29.37 8.46
CA MET A 16 20.57 28.71 7.16
C MET A 16 20.82 27.21 7.29
N VAL A 17 21.58 26.80 8.30
CA VAL A 17 21.81 25.37 8.61
C VAL A 17 20.53 24.69 9.11
N SER A 18 19.65 25.44 9.78
CA SER A 18 18.33 24.93 10.19
C SER A 18 17.33 24.83 9.04
N PHE A 19 17.42 25.73 8.04
CA PHE A 19 16.50 25.76 6.90
C PHE A 19 16.81 24.72 5.81
N THR A 20 18.05 24.23 5.77
CA THR A 20 18.52 23.26 4.77
C THR A 20 18.47 21.80 5.24
N PHE A 21 18.04 21.54 6.47
CA PHE A 21 17.98 20.21 7.04
C PHE A 21 16.62 19.90 7.67
N LEU A 22 15.55 20.02 6.88
CA LEU A 22 14.37 19.17 7.08
C LEU A 22 14.54 17.94 6.18
N PRO A 23 15.10 16.82 6.68
CA PRO A 23 14.92 15.55 5.99
C PRO A 23 13.41 15.32 5.95
N GLY A 24 12.86 15.26 4.73
CA GLY A 24 11.44 15.01 4.52
C GLY A 24 11.03 13.79 5.34
N LEU A 25 10.08 13.98 6.25
CA LEU A 25 9.32 12.90 6.84
C LEU A 25 8.56 12.24 5.69
N LYS A 26 9.21 11.29 5.03
CA LYS A 26 8.53 10.33 4.19
C LYS A 26 7.66 9.54 5.16
N ALA A 27 6.37 9.87 5.18
CA ALA A 27 5.39 9.06 5.86
C ALA A 27 5.43 7.70 5.14
N GLU A 28 6.17 6.77 5.71
CA GLU A 28 6.06 5.36 5.37
C GLU A 28 4.60 5.04 5.62
N ALA A 29 3.83 4.81 4.55
CA ALA A 29 2.47 4.36 4.67
C ALA A 29 2.55 2.98 5.31
N ALA A 30 2.46 2.95 6.65
CA ALA A 30 2.49 1.71 7.39
C ALA A 30 1.35 0.85 6.85
N ASP A 31 1.69 -0.37 6.44
CA ASP A 31 0.69 -1.33 5.99
C ASP A 31 -0.39 -1.43 7.06
N PRO A 32 -1.68 -1.32 6.71
CA PRO A 32 -2.74 -1.34 7.70
C PRO A 32 -2.70 -2.68 8.45
N VAL A 33 -2.55 -2.60 9.77
CA VAL A 33 -2.54 -3.78 10.65
C VAL A 33 -3.93 -3.93 11.26
N HIS A 34 -4.57 -5.06 11.01
CA HIS A 34 -5.83 -5.45 11.65
C HIS A 34 -5.54 -6.28 12.90
N THR A 35 -6.20 -5.97 14.02
CA THR A 35 -6.14 -6.81 15.22
C THR A 35 -7.39 -7.66 15.28
N VAL A 36 -7.22 -8.98 15.25
CA VAL A 36 -8.31 -9.95 15.24
C VAL A 36 -9.12 -9.85 16.52
N ILE A 37 -10.43 -9.74 16.39
CA ILE A 37 -11.40 -9.78 17.49
C ILE A 37 -11.96 -11.20 17.61
N SER A 38 -12.34 -11.61 18.83
CA SER A 38 -12.96 -12.91 19.06
C SER A 38 -14.17 -13.13 18.15
N GLY A 39 -14.14 -14.21 17.36
CA GLY A 39 -15.20 -14.60 16.45
C GLY A 39 -15.00 -14.16 15.00
N GLU A 40 -13.94 -13.40 14.69
CA GLU A 40 -13.57 -13.14 13.29
C GLU A 40 -12.90 -14.36 12.65
N THR A 41 -13.13 -14.52 11.34
CA THR A 41 -12.52 -15.55 10.49
C THR A 41 -11.66 -14.90 9.42
N VAL A 42 -10.77 -15.68 8.80
CA VAL A 42 -9.98 -15.21 7.65
C VAL A 42 -10.91 -14.68 6.55
N GLU A 43 -12.03 -15.35 6.29
CA GLU A 43 -13.01 -14.91 5.28
C GLU A 43 -13.70 -13.59 5.65
N SER A 44 -14.10 -13.40 6.91
CA SER A 44 -14.79 -12.17 7.32
C SER A 44 -13.87 -10.95 7.23
N ILE A 45 -12.60 -11.13 7.60
CA ILE A 45 -11.58 -10.09 7.52
C ILE A 45 -11.25 -9.82 6.05
N ALA A 46 -11.00 -10.86 5.26
CA ALA A 46 -10.71 -10.73 3.84
C ALA A 46 -11.82 -9.97 3.09
N LYS A 47 -13.09 -10.28 3.39
CA LYS A 47 -14.25 -9.57 2.83
C LYS A 47 -14.32 -8.11 3.26
N THR A 48 -14.02 -7.82 4.53
CA THR A 48 -14.01 -6.44 5.06
C THR A 48 -13.00 -5.56 4.35
N TYR A 49 -11.82 -6.13 4.03
CA TYR A 49 -10.74 -5.42 3.36
C TYR A 49 -10.69 -5.65 1.84
N GLU A 50 -11.72 -6.28 1.26
CA GLU A 50 -11.82 -6.62 -0.17
C GLU A 50 -10.58 -7.33 -0.73
N ILE A 51 -9.91 -8.16 0.06
CA ILE A 51 -8.77 -8.97 -0.37
C ILE A 51 -9.15 -10.45 -0.43
N SER A 52 -8.35 -11.28 -1.10
CA SER A 52 -8.57 -12.73 -1.06
C SER A 52 -8.08 -13.31 0.27
N ALA A 53 -8.79 -14.32 0.79
CA ALA A 53 -8.38 -15.06 1.98
C ALA A 53 -6.99 -15.68 1.79
N GLU A 54 -6.70 -16.22 0.61
CA GLU A 54 -5.39 -16.78 0.26
C GLU A 54 -4.28 -15.72 0.33
N GLN A 55 -4.52 -14.50 -0.17
CA GLN A 55 -3.56 -13.41 -0.07
C GLN A 55 -3.31 -13.00 1.37
N LEU A 56 -4.38 -12.89 2.17
CA LEU A 56 -4.28 -12.58 3.60
C LEU A 56 -3.44 -13.64 4.34
N MET A 57 -3.70 -14.92 4.08
CA MET A 57 -2.95 -16.04 4.67
C MET A 57 -1.49 -16.06 4.24
N LYS A 58 -1.20 -15.93 2.95
CA LYS A 58 0.17 -15.88 2.42
C LYS A 58 0.97 -14.73 3.00
N THR A 59 0.36 -13.55 3.09
CA THR A 59 1.00 -12.35 3.64
C THR A 59 1.39 -12.54 5.11
N ASN A 60 0.55 -13.24 5.88
CA ASN A 60 0.73 -13.43 7.32
C ASN A 60 1.31 -14.80 7.70
N GLY A 61 1.69 -15.62 6.71
CA GLY A 61 2.24 -16.96 6.93
C GLY A 61 1.30 -17.89 7.70
N LEU A 62 -0.02 -17.73 7.54
CA LEU A 62 -1.01 -18.54 8.26
C LEU A 62 -1.05 -19.95 7.66
N PRO A 63 -0.80 -21.01 8.45
CA PRO A 63 -0.83 -22.39 7.95
C PRO A 63 -2.26 -22.85 7.65
N ASP A 64 -3.24 -22.35 8.42
CA ASP A 64 -4.66 -22.69 8.34
C ASP A 64 -5.51 -21.41 8.46
N ASP A 65 -6.83 -21.56 8.34
CA ASP A 65 -7.84 -20.52 8.51
C ASP A 65 -8.11 -20.12 9.97
N LYS A 66 -7.36 -20.69 10.92
CA LYS A 66 -7.51 -20.44 12.35
C LYS A 66 -6.84 -19.12 12.74
N LEU A 67 -7.65 -18.24 13.33
CA LEU A 67 -7.19 -16.97 13.89
C LEU A 67 -7.38 -16.94 15.40
N PHE A 68 -6.47 -16.26 16.09
CA PHE A 68 -6.56 -16.04 17.53
C PHE A 68 -6.94 -14.59 17.82
N ALA A 69 -7.82 -14.37 18.81
CA ALA A 69 -8.15 -13.03 19.26
C ALA A 69 -6.89 -12.30 19.76
N GLY A 70 -6.72 -11.04 19.35
CA GLY A 70 -5.53 -10.22 19.62
C GLY A 70 -4.38 -10.43 18.62
N GLN A 71 -4.51 -11.35 17.66
CA GLN A 71 -3.51 -11.54 16.61
C GLN A 71 -3.47 -10.33 15.68
N LYS A 72 -2.26 -9.88 15.34
CA LYS A 72 -2.06 -8.79 14.38
C LYS A 72 -1.87 -9.37 12.99
N LEU A 73 -2.68 -8.91 12.04
CA LEU A 73 -2.62 -9.29 10.63
C LEU A 73 -2.25 -8.07 9.80
N THR A 74 -1.20 -8.21 8.99
CA THR A 74 -0.82 -7.25 7.97
C THR A 74 -1.79 -7.36 6.79
N ILE A 75 -2.43 -6.24 6.44
CA ILE A 75 -3.38 -6.16 5.34
C ILE A 75 -2.71 -5.42 4.18
N ILE A 76 -2.30 -6.16 3.15
CA ILE A 76 -1.79 -5.56 1.91
C ILE A 76 -2.97 -5.39 0.94
N GLN A 77 -3.47 -4.17 0.83
CA GLN A 77 -4.46 -3.77 -0.17
C GLN A 77 -3.75 -3.54 -1.52
N THR A 78 -3.34 -4.60 -2.19
CA THR A 78 -3.16 -4.50 -3.65
C THR A 78 -4.55 -4.35 -4.23
N ALA A 79 -4.84 -3.28 -4.96
CA ALA A 79 -6.16 -3.05 -5.57
C ALA A 79 -6.72 -4.36 -6.11
N TYR A 80 -7.67 -4.96 -5.38
CA TYR A 80 -8.24 -6.24 -5.74
C TYR A 80 -9.19 -5.96 -6.89
N ILE A 81 -8.67 -6.12 -8.11
CA ILE A 81 -9.49 -6.11 -9.30
C ILE A 81 -10.08 -7.51 -9.36
N PRO A 82 -11.37 -7.73 -9.03
CA PRO A 82 -11.95 -9.04 -9.14
C PRO A 82 -11.73 -9.53 -10.58
N SER A 83 -11.29 -10.78 -10.70
CA SER A 83 -10.89 -11.41 -11.97
C SER A 83 -12.00 -11.43 -13.03
N ILE A 84 -13.20 -10.93 -12.72
CA ILE A 84 -14.26 -10.63 -13.68
C ILE A 84 -13.88 -9.59 -14.74
N TYR A 85 -12.82 -8.80 -14.56
CA TYR A 85 -12.22 -7.97 -15.62
C TYR A 85 -10.89 -8.50 -16.17
N GLN A 86 -10.56 -9.78 -15.94
CA GLN A 86 -9.48 -10.46 -16.67
C GLN A 86 -10.01 -11.01 -18.00
N TRP A 87 -10.61 -10.16 -18.85
CA TRP A 87 -10.79 -10.56 -20.24
C TRP A 87 -9.38 -10.83 -20.80
N SER A 88 -9.19 -12.08 -21.24
CA SER A 88 -7.87 -12.66 -21.40
C SER A 88 -6.98 -11.87 -22.38
N GLU A 89 -5.73 -11.59 -22.00
CA GLU A 89 -4.69 -11.17 -22.95
C GLU A 89 -4.42 -12.25 -24.02
N ARG A 90 -4.96 -13.45 -23.83
CA ARG A 90 -5.02 -14.53 -24.83
C ARG A 90 -5.92 -14.19 -26.03
N GLY A 91 -6.92 -13.31 -25.86
CA GLY A 91 -7.75 -12.79 -26.95
C GLY A 91 -7.07 -11.72 -27.81
N LYS A 92 -5.99 -11.09 -27.31
CA LYS A 92 -5.26 -10.05 -28.05
C LYS A 92 -4.41 -10.59 -29.20
N LYS A 93 -4.19 -11.90 -29.26
CA LYS A 93 -3.54 -12.59 -30.39
C LYS A 93 -4.54 -13.08 -31.45
N ASN A 94 -5.84 -12.91 -31.24
CA ASN A 94 -6.87 -13.31 -32.21
C ASN A 94 -7.70 -12.12 -32.74
N CYS A 95 -7.21 -10.89 -32.57
CA CYS A 95 -7.72 -9.73 -33.31
C CYS A 95 -7.16 -9.72 -34.75
N GLU A 96 -7.21 -10.88 -35.42
CA GLU A 96 -7.11 -11.03 -36.88
C GLU A 96 -8.49 -11.33 -37.49
N ILE A 97 -9.57 -11.13 -36.71
CA ILE A 97 -10.96 -11.24 -37.16
C ILE A 97 -11.81 -10.05 -36.65
N CYS A 98 -11.24 -8.85 -36.62
CA CYS A 98 -12.05 -7.62 -36.62
C CYS A 98 -12.50 -7.20 -38.04
N GLU A 99 -12.15 -7.97 -39.07
CA GLU A 99 -12.54 -7.74 -40.48
C GLU A 99 -13.93 -8.31 -40.87
N ILE A 100 -14.81 -8.65 -39.93
CA ILE A 100 -16.17 -9.12 -40.28
C ILE A 100 -17.27 -8.13 -39.85
N PHE A 101 -16.91 -6.99 -39.25
CA PHE A 101 -17.85 -5.88 -39.01
C PHE A 101 -17.83 -4.85 -40.15
N HIS A 102 -17.91 -5.32 -41.41
CA HIS A 102 -18.16 -4.45 -42.56
C HIS A 102 -18.97 -5.10 -43.69
N ARG A 103 -19.77 -6.14 -43.39
CA ARG A 103 -20.85 -6.59 -44.30
C ARG A 103 -21.81 -7.60 -43.64
N VAL A 104 -22.78 -7.12 -42.87
CA VAL A 104 -24.22 -7.47 -42.96
C VAL A 104 -25.01 -6.25 -42.49
#